data_AF-A0A7W8L5P5-F1
#
_entry.id   AF-A0A7W8L5P5-F1
#
_cell.length_a   1.000
_cell.length_b   1.000
_cell.length_c   1.000
_cell.angle_alpha   90.00
_cell.angle_beta   90.00
_cell.angle_gamma   90.00
#
_symmetry.space_group_name_H-M   'P 1'
#
loop_
_entity.id
_entity.type
_entity.pdbx_description
1 polymer ?
#
loop_
_entity_poly.entity_id
_entity_poly.type
_entity_poly.pdbx_seq_one_letter_code
_entity_poly.pdbx_strand_id
1 'polypeptide(L)'
;MLLFIAQLVANLTFRIFAIEEFTYGYRLKNIVWQLTISFATDSVIIIEQHRLALHQSRLAESVNPYNSVYQNTLANRDDQPVGRAAGQFPRVARRLPFSDWRHDMRRPVRRVAKTDRLKVGSSMLSKLTNWLGTRRRERALRDYAIDDSLWQATLAGLPFLTHLEAPDLARLRELTSLFLAQKEFSTAHELELTDAMTVGIAAQACLPVLNLSLDLYRGWVGVIVYPGEFVIRKTVEDEDGVVHEIEHDASGEAWEGGPVVLSWEDAQMTDGSDAYNVVIHEFAHKIDMLNGEADGHPPLMRRWHAPLDAQAWADVFDHAYDHFCAKVDAVPERRWTRFERESLIDPYAADHPSEFFAVCSEALFVKPQAFEAEYPELYRLLARYYRQDPARVGLTFTPV
;
A
#
# COMPACT_ATOMS: atom_id res chain seq x y z
N MET A 1 9.42 33.39 20.64
CA MET A 1 9.29 31.98 21.08
C MET A 1 9.91 31.03 20.05
N LEU A 2 9.47 31.05 18.78
CA LEU A 2 10.07 30.29 17.66
C LEU A 2 11.60 30.48 17.53
N LEU A 3 12.10 31.71 17.61
CA LEU A 3 13.54 32.00 17.56
C LEU A 3 14.34 31.43 18.74
N PHE A 4 13.72 31.26 19.90
CA PHE A 4 14.39 30.71 21.10
C PHE A 4 14.52 29.18 21.03
N ILE A 5 13.54 28.52 20.39
CA ILE A 5 13.55 27.08 20.14
C ILE A 5 14.54 26.76 19.02
N ALA A 6 14.53 27.53 17.93
CA ALA A 6 15.46 27.35 16.81
C ALA A 6 16.94 27.50 17.22
N GLN A 7 17.26 28.43 18.13
CA GLN A 7 18.64 28.65 18.59
C GLN A 7 19.19 27.49 19.42
N LEU A 8 18.35 26.86 20.25
CA LEU A 8 18.75 25.72 21.08
C LEU A 8 18.98 24.47 20.21
N VAL A 9 18.15 24.31 19.17
CA VAL A 9 18.22 23.23 18.19
C VAL A 9 19.48 23.36 17.33
N ALA A 10 19.75 24.54 16.76
CA ALA A 10 20.97 24.76 15.98
C ALA A 10 22.24 24.45 16.79
N ASN A 11 22.28 24.80 18.08
CA ASN A 11 23.42 24.51 18.94
C ASN A 11 23.62 22.99 19.16
N LEU A 12 22.53 22.21 19.21
CA LEU A 12 22.60 20.75 19.32
C LEU A 12 23.00 20.08 18.00
N THR A 13 22.49 20.59 16.87
CA THR A 13 22.77 20.07 15.53
C THR A 13 24.23 20.28 15.10
N PHE A 14 24.88 21.35 15.56
CA PHE A 14 26.27 21.67 15.19
C PHE A 14 27.32 21.20 16.22
N ARG A 15 26.95 20.37 17.21
CA ARG A 15 27.93 19.73 18.08
C ARG A 15 28.53 18.50 17.40
N ILE A 16 29.82 18.58 17.10
CA ILE A 16 30.61 17.44 16.64
C ILE A 16 30.72 16.46 17.82
N PHE A 17 30.08 15.30 17.71
CA PHE A 17 30.27 14.20 18.64
C PHE A 17 31.39 13.30 18.13
N ALA A 18 32.39 13.03 18.96
CA ALA A 18 33.44 12.06 18.63
C ALA A 18 32.83 10.66 18.56
N ILE A 19 32.94 10.02 17.41
CA ILE A 19 32.22 8.80 16.99
C ILE A 19 32.68 7.51 17.72
N GLU A 20 33.64 7.58 18.64
CA GLU A 20 34.28 6.37 19.19
C GLU A 20 33.71 5.82 20.52
N GLU A 21 32.62 6.35 21.09
CA GLU A 21 32.19 5.92 22.44
C GLU A 21 30.75 5.38 22.63
N PHE A 22 29.96 5.07 21.58
CA PHE A 22 28.58 4.59 21.80
C PHE A 22 28.24 3.24 21.15
N THR A 23 28.14 2.20 21.98
CA THR A 23 27.61 0.85 21.67
C THR A 23 26.10 0.84 21.33
N TYR A 24 25.43 2.00 21.32
CA TYR A 24 24.00 2.18 21.03
C TYR A 24 23.73 3.30 20.02
N GLY A 25 24.68 3.58 19.11
CA GLY A 25 24.59 4.67 18.12
C GLY A 25 23.28 4.66 17.31
N TYR A 26 22.75 3.47 16.99
CA TYR A 26 21.54 3.32 16.19
C TYR A 26 20.26 3.82 16.89
N ARG A 27 20.12 3.61 18.20
CA ARG A 27 18.95 4.09 18.96
C ARG A 27 18.96 5.61 19.14
N LEU A 28 20.14 6.20 19.34
CA LEU A 28 20.28 7.65 19.41
C LEU A 28 19.97 8.29 18.05
N LYS A 29 20.43 7.66 16.96
CA LYS A 29 20.15 8.07 15.58
C LYS A 29 18.65 8.09 15.29
N ASN A 30 17.92 7.03 15.65
CA ASN A 30 16.47 6.97 15.46
C ASN A 30 15.70 8.01 16.29
N ILE A 31 16.12 8.30 17.53
CA ILE A 31 15.51 9.34 18.36
C ILE A 31 15.71 10.73 17.74
N VAL A 32 16.91 11.02 17.21
CA VAL A 32 17.21 12.29 16.55
C VAL A 32 16.44 12.43 15.24
N TRP A 33 16.30 11.34 14.48
CA TRP A 33 15.53 11.29 13.24
C TRP A 33 14.03 11.55 13.49
N GLN A 34 13.43 10.88 14.49
CA GLN A 34 12.04 11.09 14.88
C GLN A 34 11.75 12.51 15.39
N LEU A 35 12.68 13.10 16.16
CA LEU A 35 12.55 14.49 16.61
C LEU A 35 12.61 15.48 15.45
N THR A 36 13.43 15.19 14.43
CA THR A 36 13.60 16.05 13.25
C THR A 36 12.35 16.03 12.37
N ILE A 37 11.78 14.85 12.12
CA ILE A 37 10.53 14.70 11.35
C ILE A 37 9.36 15.33 12.08
N SER A 38 9.25 15.11 13.40
CA SER A 38 8.20 15.72 14.22
C SER A 38 8.27 17.26 14.17
N PHE A 39 9.49 17.82 14.25
CA PHE A 39 9.71 19.27 14.15
C PHE A 39 9.41 19.85 12.75
N ALA A 40 9.78 19.14 11.68
CA ALA A 40 9.46 19.53 10.31
C ALA A 40 7.95 19.54 10.07
N THR A 41 7.26 18.50 10.54
CA THR A 41 5.81 18.35 10.44
C THR A 41 5.09 19.45 11.22
N ASP A 42 5.49 19.71 12.48
CA ASP A 42 4.93 20.79 13.29
C ASP A 42 5.16 22.17 12.67
N SER A 43 6.32 22.41 12.07
CA SER A 43 6.63 23.68 11.39
C SER A 43 5.72 23.92 10.19
N VAL A 44 5.47 22.89 9.37
CA VAL A 44 4.55 22.97 8.23
C VAL A 44 3.12 23.21 8.70
N ILE A 45 2.68 22.48 9.74
CA ILE A 45 1.35 22.66 10.33
C ILE A 45 1.18 24.09 10.85
N ILE A 46 2.17 24.63 11.58
CA ILE A 46 2.13 26.00 12.11
C ILE A 46 2.06 27.04 10.98
N ILE A 47 2.83 26.87 9.91
CA ILE A 47 2.81 27.78 8.75
C ILE A 47 1.45 27.73 8.06
N GLU A 48 0.87 26.55 7.86
CA GLU A 48 -0.42 26.41 7.20
C GLU A 48 -1.57 26.95 8.07
N GLN A 49 -1.53 26.71 9.38
CA GLN A 49 -2.47 27.32 10.33
C GLN A 49 -2.35 28.84 10.34
N HIS A 50 -1.13 29.39 10.29
CA HIS A 50 -0.91 30.82 10.19
C HIS A 50 -1.42 31.41 8.86
N ARG A 51 -1.19 30.70 7.75
CA ARG A 51 -1.69 31.08 6.41
C ARG A 51 -3.22 31.09 6.37
N LEU A 52 -3.87 30.07 6.94
CA LEU A 52 -5.32 29.98 7.05
C LEU A 52 -5.88 31.11 7.93
N ALA A 53 -5.26 31.40 9.07
CA ALA A 53 -5.66 32.50 9.94
C ALA A 53 -5.55 33.87 9.24
N LEU A 54 -4.45 34.12 8.52
CA LEU A 54 -4.27 35.33 7.72
C LEU A 54 -5.29 35.42 6.58
N HIS A 55 -5.59 34.30 5.91
CA HIS A 55 -6.60 34.27 4.86
C HIS A 55 -8.00 34.57 5.40
N GLN A 56 -8.37 33.97 6.53
CA GLN A 56 -9.65 34.24 7.21
C GLN A 56 -9.75 35.70 7.69
N SER A 57 -8.68 36.27 8.25
CA SER A 57 -8.64 37.68 8.64
C SER A 57 -8.83 38.60 7.43
N ARG A 58 -8.12 38.34 6.32
CA ARG A 58 -8.26 39.12 5.08
C ARG A 58 -9.65 38.97 4.46
N LEU A 59 -10.25 37.78 4.52
CA LEU A 59 -11.64 37.57 4.08
C LEU A 59 -12.62 38.33 4.96
N ALA A 60 -12.44 38.35 6.27
CA ALA A 60 -13.27 39.11 7.19
C ALA A 60 -13.16 40.64 6.98
N GLU A 61 -11.98 41.13 6.61
CA GLU A 61 -11.78 42.55 6.28
C GLU A 61 -12.31 42.92 4.88
N SER A 62 -12.19 42.01 3.91
CA SER A 62 -12.60 42.25 2.52
C SER A 62 -14.09 41.98 2.27
N VAL A 63 -14.71 41.05 3.00
CA VAL A 63 -16.12 40.66 2.89
C VAL A 63 -16.89 41.18 4.10
N ASN A 64 -16.84 42.50 4.29
CA ASN A 64 -17.57 43.19 5.36
C ASN A 64 -18.53 44.22 4.74
N PRO A 65 -19.81 44.30 5.18
CA PRO A 65 -20.76 45.32 4.74
C PRO A 65 -20.31 46.78 4.94
N TYR A 66 -19.23 47.05 5.69
CA TYR A 66 -18.66 48.39 5.83
C TYR A 66 -17.46 48.69 4.90
N ASN A 67 -17.03 47.73 4.06
CA ASN A 67 -15.95 47.90 3.09
C ASN A 67 -16.49 48.45 1.76
N SER A 68 -16.01 49.62 1.32
CA SER A 68 -16.49 50.32 0.12
C SER A 68 -16.20 49.57 -1.18
N VAL A 69 -15.12 48.80 -1.23
CA VAL A 69 -14.77 47.97 -2.40
C VAL A 69 -15.78 46.85 -2.55
N TYR A 70 -16.13 46.18 -1.44
CA TYR A 70 -17.14 45.12 -1.40
C TYR A 70 -18.53 45.63 -1.77
N GLN A 71 -18.93 46.80 -1.26
CA GLN A 71 -20.18 47.46 -1.63
C GLN A 71 -20.23 47.80 -3.13
N ASN A 72 -19.13 48.32 -3.69
CA ASN A 72 -19.05 48.62 -5.13
C ASN A 72 -19.07 47.36 -6.00
N THR A 73 -18.49 46.24 -5.55
CA THR A 73 -18.54 44.97 -6.30
C THR A 73 -19.94 44.35 -6.28
N LEU A 74 -20.66 44.48 -5.17
CA LEU A 74 -22.07 44.10 -5.07
C LEU A 74 -22.98 45.01 -5.92
N ALA A 75 -22.71 46.32 -5.94
CA ALA A 75 -23.49 47.29 -6.70
C ALA A 75 -23.28 47.20 -8.22
N ASN A 76 -22.08 46.83 -8.67
CA ASN A 76 -21.74 46.64 -10.10
C ASN A 76 -22.05 45.23 -10.62
N ARG A 77 -22.74 44.40 -9.83
CA ARG A 77 -23.17 43.08 -10.28
C ARG A 77 -24.47 43.25 -11.07
N ASP A 78 -24.35 43.56 -12.36
CA ASP A 78 -25.48 43.59 -13.29
C ASP A 78 -26.20 42.23 -13.33
N ASP A 79 -27.50 42.26 -13.04
CA ASP A 79 -28.42 41.14 -13.16
C ASP A 79 -28.52 40.68 -14.62
N GLN A 80 -27.75 39.65 -15.01
CA GLN A 80 -28.15 38.72 -16.06
C GLN A 80 -28.69 37.42 -15.44
N PRO A 81 -29.85 36.91 -15.90
CA PRO A 81 -30.50 35.77 -15.29
C PRO A 81 -29.76 34.48 -15.67
N VAL A 82 -29.01 33.90 -14.73
CA VAL A 82 -28.67 32.47 -14.76
C VAL A 82 -29.84 31.71 -14.13
N GLY A 83 -30.37 30.73 -14.87
CA GLY A 83 -31.67 30.12 -14.66
C GLY A 83 -31.94 29.52 -13.28
N ARG A 84 -33.24 29.55 -12.95
CA ARG A 84 -34.02 28.65 -12.09
C ARG A 84 -33.29 28.01 -10.89
N ALA A 85 -33.60 28.53 -9.71
CA ALA A 85 -34.43 27.84 -8.69
C ALA A 85 -34.02 28.29 -7.29
N ALA A 86 -34.74 29.25 -6.71
CA ALA A 86 -34.80 29.39 -5.26
C ALA A 86 -36.17 29.94 -4.87
N GLY A 87 -36.80 29.25 -3.93
CA GLY A 87 -38.20 29.39 -3.54
C GLY A 87 -38.60 30.80 -3.11
N GLN A 88 -39.85 31.10 -3.42
CA GLN A 88 -40.60 32.25 -2.98
C GLN A 88 -40.59 32.38 -1.45
N PHE A 89 -40.17 33.54 -0.95
CA PHE A 89 -40.65 34.10 0.31
C PHE A 89 -41.19 35.49 0.02
N PRO A 90 -42.49 35.77 0.17
CA PRO A 90 -42.99 37.13 0.12
C PRO A 90 -42.94 37.77 1.51
N ARG A 91 -42.18 38.86 1.64
CA ARG A 91 -42.44 39.90 2.63
C ARG A 91 -43.55 40.80 2.10
N VAL A 92 -44.66 40.90 2.83
CA VAL A 92 -45.54 42.08 2.77
C VAL A 92 -45.92 42.47 4.20
N ALA A 93 -45.60 43.72 4.53
CA ALA A 93 -46.01 44.39 5.75
C ALA A 93 -47.43 44.97 5.60
N ARG A 94 -48.27 44.85 6.64
CA ARG A 94 -49.20 45.91 7.13
C ARG A 94 -49.87 45.46 8.44
N ARG A 95 -50.06 46.44 9.33
CA ARG A 95 -50.65 46.34 10.68
C ARG A 95 -52.19 46.39 10.65
N LEU A 96 -52.75 45.96 11.81
CA LEU A 96 -54.06 46.23 12.47
C LEU A 96 -55.06 45.06 12.45
N PRO A 97 -55.98 44.92 13.44
CA PRO A 97 -55.77 44.81 14.89
C PRO A 97 -56.59 43.64 15.54
N PHE A 98 -56.40 43.47 16.86
CA PHE A 98 -57.12 42.66 17.86
C PHE A 98 -58.59 42.24 17.58
N SER A 99 -58.92 40.94 17.73
CA SER A 99 -60.02 40.38 18.58
C SER A 99 -60.37 38.92 18.24
N ASP A 100 -60.58 38.14 19.31
CA ASP A 100 -61.38 36.90 19.48
C ASP A 100 -61.29 35.73 18.47
N TRP A 101 -60.90 34.55 18.95
CA TRP A 101 -61.84 33.51 19.43
C TRP A 101 -61.08 32.25 19.92
N ARG A 102 -61.60 31.64 20.97
CA ARG A 102 -61.12 30.41 21.66
C ARG A 102 -61.58 29.13 20.93
N HIS A 103 -61.02 28.00 21.39
CA HIS A 103 -61.31 26.58 21.07
C HIS A 103 -60.63 26.07 19.79
N ASP A 104 -60.05 24.87 19.68
CA ASP A 104 -60.20 23.61 20.43
C ASP A 104 -58.94 22.73 20.27
N MET A 105 -58.83 21.71 21.13
CA MET A 105 -57.73 20.76 21.30
C MET A 105 -57.51 19.74 20.16
N ARG A 106 -56.37 19.02 20.27
CA ARG A 106 -56.11 17.58 19.96
C ARG A 106 -55.39 17.19 18.63
N ARG A 107 -54.13 16.72 18.83
CA ARG A 107 -53.40 15.59 18.15
C ARG A 107 -52.73 15.86 16.77
N PRO A 108 -51.87 14.94 16.26
CA PRO A 108 -50.42 14.87 16.50
C PRO A 108 -49.57 15.20 15.25
N VAL A 109 -48.29 15.48 15.46
CA VAL A 109 -47.29 15.79 14.42
C VAL A 109 -47.12 14.63 13.44
N ARG A 110 -47.51 14.83 12.17
CA ARG A 110 -47.19 13.95 11.04
C ARG A 110 -45.69 14.04 10.72
N ARG A 111 -45.01 12.89 10.63
CA ARG A 111 -43.68 12.74 10.02
C ARG A 111 -43.71 13.28 8.59
N VAL A 112 -42.82 14.22 8.29
CA VAL A 112 -42.48 14.59 6.91
C VAL A 112 -41.62 13.48 6.34
N ALA A 113 -42.11 12.84 5.27
CA ALA A 113 -41.36 11.88 4.49
C ALA A 113 -40.13 12.56 3.87
N LYS A 114 -38.93 12.02 4.14
CA LYS A 114 -37.72 12.38 3.40
C LYS A 114 -37.89 11.90 1.96
N THR A 115 -37.82 12.83 1.03
CA THR A 115 -37.85 12.63 -0.42
C THR A 115 -36.68 11.77 -0.89
N ASP A 116 -36.98 10.57 -1.38
CA ASP A 116 -36.13 9.69 -2.20
C ASP A 116 -35.92 10.28 -3.61
N ARG A 117 -35.18 11.38 -3.72
CA ARG A 117 -34.68 11.88 -5.01
C ARG A 117 -33.23 12.23 -4.86
N LEU A 118 -32.36 11.25 -5.12
CA LEU A 118 -30.96 11.39 -5.58
C LEU A 118 -30.25 10.02 -5.76
N LYS A 119 -30.84 8.88 -5.34
CA LYS A 119 -30.23 7.54 -5.49
C LYS A 119 -30.27 6.93 -6.90
N VAL A 120 -31.12 7.43 -7.80
CA VAL A 120 -31.34 6.79 -9.13
C VAL A 120 -30.18 7.05 -10.10
N GLY A 121 -29.52 8.21 -10.04
CA GLY A 121 -28.39 8.55 -10.92
C GLY A 121 -27.10 7.79 -10.60
N SER A 122 -26.81 7.57 -9.31
CA SER A 122 -25.64 6.80 -8.84
C SER A 122 -25.70 5.31 -9.23
N SER A 123 -26.92 4.74 -9.30
CA SER A 123 -27.11 3.33 -9.70
C SER A 123 -26.85 3.09 -11.20
N MET A 124 -27.22 4.03 -12.08
CA MET A 124 -26.94 3.87 -13.51
C MET A 124 -25.45 4.06 -13.84
N LEU A 125 -24.79 5.05 -13.23
CA LEU A 125 -23.36 5.27 -13.40
C LEU A 125 -22.54 4.07 -12.89
N SER A 126 -22.85 3.55 -11.70
CA SER A 126 -22.19 2.34 -11.16
C SER A 126 -22.46 1.08 -12.00
N LYS A 127 -23.67 0.91 -12.54
CA LYS A 127 -23.97 -0.19 -13.47
C LYS A 127 -23.20 -0.07 -14.78
N LEU A 128 -23.05 1.15 -15.30
CA LEU A 128 -22.29 1.42 -16.52
C LEU A 128 -20.78 1.19 -16.30
N THR A 129 -20.21 1.66 -15.18
CA THR A 129 -18.80 1.43 -14.84
C THR A 129 -18.53 -0.05 -14.59
N ASN A 130 -19.43 -0.75 -13.90
CA ASN A 130 -19.31 -2.19 -13.69
C ASN A 130 -19.40 -2.94 -15.01
N TRP A 131 -20.35 -2.59 -15.88
CA TRP A 131 -20.48 -3.22 -17.21
C TRP A 131 -19.27 -2.96 -18.11
N LEU A 132 -18.71 -1.75 -18.11
CA LEU A 132 -17.46 -1.44 -18.82
C LEU A 132 -16.29 -2.24 -18.24
N GLY A 133 -16.21 -2.37 -16.92
CA GLY A 133 -15.21 -3.19 -16.22
C GLY A 133 -15.32 -4.67 -16.57
N THR A 134 -16.54 -5.23 -16.55
CA THR A 134 -16.80 -6.62 -16.94
C THR A 134 -16.41 -6.88 -18.39
N ARG A 135 -16.75 -5.97 -19.32
CA ARG A 135 -16.36 -6.12 -20.73
C ARG A 135 -14.86 -6.02 -20.96
N ARG A 136 -14.16 -5.15 -20.22
CA ARG A 136 -12.70 -5.06 -20.26
C ARG A 136 -12.07 -6.35 -19.73
N ARG A 137 -12.57 -6.88 -18.62
CA ARG A 137 -12.15 -8.18 -18.06
C ARG A 137 -12.36 -9.32 -19.07
N GLU A 138 -13.57 -9.45 -19.63
CA GLU A 138 -13.89 -10.49 -20.63
C GLU A 138 -13.06 -10.37 -21.91
N ARG A 139 -12.66 -9.15 -22.28
CA ARG A 139 -11.73 -8.95 -23.40
C ARG A 139 -10.33 -9.40 -23.01
N ALA A 140 -9.81 -8.95 -21.87
CA ALA A 140 -8.49 -9.35 -21.37
C ALA A 140 -8.35 -10.87 -21.26
N LEU A 141 -9.37 -11.55 -20.71
CA LEU A 141 -9.37 -13.02 -20.61
C LEU A 141 -9.41 -13.75 -21.95
N ARG A 142 -9.89 -13.11 -23.01
CA ARG A 142 -9.86 -13.68 -24.36
C ARG A 142 -8.55 -13.39 -25.07
N ASP A 143 -8.08 -12.16 -24.99
CA ASP A 143 -6.90 -11.68 -25.72
C ASP A 143 -5.60 -12.22 -25.07
N TYR A 144 -5.61 -12.47 -23.76
CA TYR A 144 -4.50 -13.02 -22.97
C TYR A 144 -4.84 -14.41 -22.40
N ALA A 145 -5.69 -15.16 -23.11
CA ALA A 145 -5.97 -16.55 -22.74
C ALA A 145 -4.66 -17.36 -22.79
N ILE A 146 -4.26 -17.92 -21.66
CA ILE A 146 -3.07 -18.78 -21.58
C ILE A 146 -3.40 -20.10 -22.27
N ASP A 147 -2.52 -20.66 -23.08
CA ASP A 147 -2.72 -21.99 -23.68
C ASP A 147 -2.73 -23.10 -22.62
N ASP A 148 -3.51 -24.17 -22.84
CA ASP A 148 -3.62 -25.28 -21.88
C ASP A 148 -2.28 -25.99 -21.67
N SER A 149 -1.51 -26.24 -22.74
CA SER A 149 -0.23 -26.94 -22.65
C SER A 149 0.82 -26.09 -21.95
N LEU A 150 0.84 -24.79 -22.24
CA LEU A 150 1.68 -23.82 -21.55
C LEU A 150 1.35 -23.76 -20.05
N TRP A 151 0.07 -23.68 -19.70
CA TRP A 151 -0.37 -23.65 -18.31
C TRP A 151 0.05 -24.92 -17.54
N GLN A 152 -0.13 -26.10 -18.14
CA GLN A 152 0.31 -27.35 -17.50
C GLN A 152 1.83 -27.41 -17.33
N ALA A 153 2.60 -26.93 -18.31
CA ALA A 153 4.05 -26.83 -18.19
C ALA A 153 4.46 -25.86 -17.07
N THR A 154 3.79 -24.70 -16.95
CA THR A 154 4.01 -23.75 -15.85
C THR A 154 3.74 -24.38 -14.50
N LEU A 155 2.61 -25.09 -14.32
CA LEU A 155 2.31 -25.77 -13.06
C LEU A 155 3.33 -26.85 -12.72
N ALA A 156 3.81 -27.61 -13.71
CA ALA A 156 4.83 -28.63 -13.51
C ALA A 156 6.18 -28.03 -13.08
N GLY A 157 6.49 -26.81 -13.51
CA GLY A 157 7.69 -26.07 -13.14
C GLY A 157 7.61 -25.33 -11.80
N LEU A 158 6.44 -25.28 -11.14
CA LEU A 158 6.22 -24.52 -9.90
C LEU A 158 5.67 -25.44 -8.80
N PRO A 159 6.51 -26.31 -8.19
CA PRO A 159 6.05 -27.35 -7.26
C PRO A 159 5.38 -26.80 -6.00
N PHE A 160 5.68 -25.56 -5.60
CA PHE A 160 5.00 -24.91 -4.48
C PHE A 160 3.53 -24.58 -4.77
N LEU A 161 3.04 -24.66 -6.01
CA LEU A 161 1.61 -24.53 -6.34
C LEU A 161 0.80 -25.82 -6.12
N THR A 162 1.45 -26.96 -5.83
CA THR A 162 0.78 -28.27 -5.71
C THR A 162 -0.25 -28.36 -4.58
N HIS A 163 -0.21 -27.44 -3.63
CA HIS A 163 -1.20 -27.35 -2.55
C HIS A 163 -2.53 -26.72 -2.99
N LEU A 164 -2.61 -26.11 -4.19
CA LEU A 164 -3.84 -25.52 -4.71
C LEU A 164 -4.74 -26.57 -5.35
N GLU A 165 -6.04 -26.52 -5.05
CA GLU A 165 -7.04 -27.40 -5.65
C GLU A 165 -7.46 -26.90 -7.04
N ALA A 166 -8.11 -27.75 -7.83
CA ALA A 166 -8.50 -27.41 -9.21
C ALA A 166 -9.28 -26.08 -9.38
N PRO A 167 -10.23 -25.71 -8.48
CA PRO A 167 -10.89 -24.40 -8.56
C PRO A 167 -9.93 -23.23 -8.33
N ASP A 168 -8.94 -23.40 -7.46
CA ASP A 168 -7.96 -22.36 -7.13
C ASP A 168 -6.96 -22.19 -8.26
N LEU A 169 -6.52 -23.29 -8.88
CA LEU A 169 -5.70 -23.27 -10.09
C LEU A 169 -6.41 -22.58 -11.27
N ALA A 170 -7.72 -22.79 -11.42
CA ALA A 170 -8.50 -22.09 -12.44
C ALA A 170 -8.59 -20.57 -12.16
N ARG A 171 -8.81 -20.18 -10.90
CA ARG A 171 -8.80 -18.77 -10.48
C ARG A 171 -7.42 -18.13 -10.65
N LEU A 172 -6.35 -18.86 -10.33
CA LEU A 172 -4.98 -18.41 -10.52
C LEU A 172 -4.71 -18.15 -12.00
N ARG A 173 -5.07 -19.09 -12.89
CA ARG A 173 -4.94 -18.90 -14.35
C ARG A 173 -5.69 -17.68 -14.86
N GLU A 174 -6.92 -17.47 -14.41
CA GLU A 174 -7.71 -16.29 -14.76
C GLU A 174 -7.01 -15.00 -14.28
N LEU A 175 -6.49 -15.00 -13.05
CA LEU A 175 -5.75 -13.88 -12.48
C LEU A 175 -4.46 -13.59 -13.26
N THR A 176 -3.73 -14.64 -13.64
CA THR A 176 -2.52 -14.56 -14.47
C THR A 176 -2.82 -13.93 -15.83
N SER A 177 -3.87 -14.35 -16.53
CA SER A 177 -4.30 -13.71 -17.78
C SER A 177 -4.61 -12.22 -17.61
N LEU A 178 -5.25 -11.84 -16.50
CA LEU A 178 -5.57 -10.43 -16.21
C LEU A 178 -4.34 -9.61 -15.83
N PHE A 179 -3.37 -10.24 -15.18
CA PHE A 179 -2.09 -9.62 -14.87
C PHE A 179 -1.30 -9.33 -16.16
N LEU A 180 -1.20 -10.32 -17.05
CA LEU A 180 -0.56 -10.16 -18.37
C LEU A 180 -1.23 -9.07 -19.21
N ALA A 181 -2.54 -8.87 -19.07
CA ALA A 181 -3.25 -7.78 -19.74
C ALA A 181 -2.99 -6.38 -19.14
N GLN A 182 -2.42 -6.30 -17.94
CA GLN A 182 -2.18 -5.05 -17.20
C GLN A 182 -0.70 -4.66 -17.13
N LYS A 183 0.20 -5.59 -17.45
CA LYS A 183 1.63 -5.44 -17.27
C LYS A 183 2.37 -5.61 -18.59
N GLU A 184 3.46 -4.89 -18.73
CA GLU A 184 4.36 -4.95 -19.88
C GLU A 184 5.61 -5.69 -19.47
N PHE A 185 5.99 -6.71 -20.23
CA PHE A 185 7.20 -7.49 -20.00
C PHE A 185 8.25 -7.10 -21.02
N SER A 186 9.49 -6.93 -20.56
CA SER A 186 10.65 -6.73 -21.40
C SER A 186 11.84 -7.52 -20.87
N THR A 187 12.84 -7.72 -21.72
CA THR A 187 14.08 -8.40 -21.37
C THR A 187 15.30 -7.49 -21.57
N ALA A 188 16.38 -7.79 -20.87
CA ALA A 188 17.68 -7.14 -21.04
C ALA A 188 18.73 -8.10 -21.64
N HIS A 189 19.87 -7.56 -22.08
CA HIS A 189 21.05 -8.33 -22.53
C HIS A 189 20.78 -9.44 -23.56
N GLU A 190 20.00 -9.13 -24.60
CA GLU A 190 19.70 -10.04 -25.72
C GLU A 190 18.90 -11.30 -25.34
N LEU A 191 18.42 -11.41 -24.10
CA LEU A 191 17.52 -12.47 -23.69
C LEU A 191 16.21 -12.37 -24.48
N GLU A 192 15.81 -13.44 -25.14
CA GLU A 192 14.53 -13.49 -25.85
C GLU A 192 13.40 -13.67 -24.84
N LEU A 193 12.41 -12.77 -24.88
CA LEU A 193 11.23 -12.90 -24.03
C LEU A 193 10.32 -14.00 -24.58
N THR A 194 10.07 -15.03 -23.76
CA THR A 194 9.20 -16.15 -24.15
C THR A 194 7.89 -16.17 -23.35
N ASP A 195 6.85 -16.81 -23.91
CA ASP A 195 5.57 -17.00 -23.22
C ASP A 195 5.72 -17.83 -21.92
N ALA A 196 6.65 -18.79 -21.90
CA ALA A 196 6.95 -19.58 -20.71
C ALA A 196 7.48 -18.71 -19.56
N MET A 197 8.34 -17.74 -19.87
CA MET A 197 8.85 -16.80 -18.88
C MET A 197 7.76 -15.89 -18.34
N THR A 198 6.99 -15.26 -19.23
CA THR A 198 5.95 -14.30 -18.83
C THR A 198 4.84 -14.97 -18.01
N VAL A 199 4.36 -16.14 -18.44
CA VAL A 199 3.33 -16.90 -17.72
C VAL A 199 3.88 -17.46 -16.41
N GLY A 200 5.12 -17.94 -16.39
CA GLY A 200 5.80 -18.41 -15.18
C GLY A 200 5.89 -17.32 -14.11
N ILE A 201 6.45 -16.15 -14.46
CA ILE A 201 6.56 -15.01 -13.54
C ILE A 201 5.17 -14.53 -13.12
N ALA A 202 4.24 -14.38 -14.06
CA ALA A 202 2.90 -13.88 -13.76
C ALA A 202 2.11 -14.84 -12.84
N ALA A 203 2.29 -16.17 -12.95
CA ALA A 203 1.67 -17.13 -12.05
C ALA A 203 2.19 -16.99 -10.62
N GLN A 204 3.51 -16.84 -10.45
CA GLN A 204 4.15 -16.62 -9.15
C GLN A 204 3.70 -15.28 -8.53
N ALA A 205 3.73 -14.20 -9.30
CA ALA A 205 3.26 -12.88 -8.88
C ALA A 205 1.77 -12.86 -8.48
N CYS A 206 0.93 -13.66 -9.15
CA CYS A 206 -0.50 -13.72 -8.85
C CYS A 206 -0.82 -14.56 -7.61
N LEU A 207 0.07 -15.46 -7.18
CA LEU A 207 -0.17 -16.35 -6.04
C LEU A 207 -0.45 -15.57 -4.74
N PRO A 208 0.37 -14.58 -4.31
CA PRO A 208 0.08 -13.78 -3.11
C PRO A 208 -1.31 -13.13 -3.12
N VAL A 209 -1.77 -12.68 -4.29
CA VAL A 209 -3.03 -11.93 -4.43
C VAL A 209 -4.22 -12.77 -4.92
N LEU A 210 -4.10 -14.11 -4.94
CA LEU A 210 -5.13 -15.04 -5.42
C LEU A 210 -6.49 -14.86 -4.73
N ASN A 211 -6.48 -14.62 -3.42
CA ASN A 211 -7.69 -14.41 -2.60
C ASN A 211 -7.89 -12.93 -2.22
N LEU A 212 -7.19 -12.02 -2.92
CA LEU A 212 -7.22 -10.56 -2.73
C LEU A 212 -7.64 -9.86 -4.04
N SER A 213 -6.80 -8.96 -4.59
CA SER A 213 -7.01 -8.29 -5.88
C SER A 213 -5.68 -7.87 -6.51
N LEU A 214 -5.65 -7.84 -7.85
CA LEU A 214 -4.58 -7.20 -8.62
C LEU A 214 -4.47 -5.70 -8.37
N ASP A 215 -5.47 -5.06 -7.75
CA ASP A 215 -5.39 -3.65 -7.32
C ASP A 215 -4.24 -3.40 -6.35
N LEU A 216 -3.72 -4.44 -5.68
CA LEU A 216 -2.51 -4.35 -4.86
C LEU A 216 -1.24 -4.08 -5.69
N TYR A 217 -1.27 -4.39 -6.99
CA TYR A 217 -0.18 -4.12 -7.93
C TYR A 217 -0.46 -2.91 -8.84
N ARG A 218 -1.35 -2.01 -8.45
CA ARG A 218 -1.59 -0.78 -9.22
C ARG A 218 -0.42 0.20 -9.08
N GLY A 219 -0.36 1.19 -9.98
CA GLY A 219 0.61 2.29 -9.89
C GLY A 219 1.94 2.04 -10.62
N TRP A 220 2.12 0.85 -11.20
CA TRP A 220 3.27 0.51 -12.05
C TRP A 220 2.85 -0.48 -13.15
N VAL A 221 3.63 -0.57 -14.24
CA VAL A 221 3.29 -1.41 -15.40
C VAL A 221 4.39 -2.35 -15.89
N GLY A 222 5.67 -2.03 -15.70
CA GLY A 222 6.78 -2.79 -16.30
C GLY A 222 7.34 -3.92 -15.44
N VAL A 223 7.62 -5.07 -16.05
CA VAL A 223 8.45 -6.16 -15.52
C VAL A 223 9.63 -6.35 -16.46
N ILE A 224 10.86 -6.18 -15.95
CA ILE A 224 12.10 -6.29 -16.73
C ILE A 224 12.83 -7.55 -16.29
N VAL A 225 13.16 -8.41 -17.25
CA VAL A 225 13.79 -9.71 -16.97
C VAL A 225 15.22 -9.73 -17.50
N TYR A 226 16.18 -9.94 -16.61
CA TYR A 226 17.60 -10.12 -16.88
C TYR A 226 17.93 -11.61 -16.96
N PRO A 227 18.95 -12.02 -17.73
CA PRO A 227 19.32 -13.44 -17.85
C PRO A 227 19.86 -14.05 -16.54
N GLY A 228 20.51 -13.24 -15.69
CA GLY A 228 21.02 -13.62 -14.38
C GLY A 228 21.09 -12.40 -13.47
N GLU A 229 21.86 -12.49 -12.38
CA GLU A 229 22.13 -11.35 -11.47
C GLU A 229 22.60 -10.11 -12.23
N PHE A 230 22.18 -8.95 -11.75
CA PHE A 230 22.48 -7.68 -12.37
C PHE A 230 22.92 -6.65 -11.33
N VAL A 231 23.85 -5.78 -11.73
CA VAL A 231 24.34 -4.70 -10.86
C VAL A 231 23.36 -3.53 -10.92
N ILE A 232 22.83 -3.16 -9.77
CA ILE A 232 22.00 -1.98 -9.62
C ILE A 232 22.85 -0.84 -9.09
N ARG A 233 22.85 0.27 -9.81
CA ARG A 233 23.44 1.54 -9.35
C ARG A 233 22.35 2.35 -8.68
N LYS A 234 22.38 2.39 -7.35
CA LYS A 234 21.47 3.24 -6.57
C LYS A 234 22.22 4.46 -6.08
N THR A 235 21.57 5.60 -6.26
CA THR A 235 22.01 6.86 -5.72
C THR A 235 21.29 7.07 -4.40
N VAL A 236 21.96 6.80 -3.28
CA VAL A 236 21.42 7.00 -1.93
C VAL A 236 21.99 8.28 -1.37
N GLU A 237 21.14 9.27 -1.14
CA GLU A 237 21.52 10.48 -0.43
C GLU A 237 21.48 10.19 1.08
N ASP A 238 22.61 10.37 1.76
CA ASP A 238 22.68 10.22 3.21
C ASP A 238 22.10 11.44 3.93
N GLU A 239 22.08 11.37 5.26
CA GLU A 239 21.53 12.40 6.15
C GLU A 239 22.28 13.74 6.08
N ASP A 240 23.48 13.76 5.51
CA ASP A 240 24.30 14.96 5.31
C ASP A 240 24.10 15.58 3.90
N GLY A 241 23.20 14.99 3.09
CA GLY A 241 22.97 15.39 1.71
C GLY A 241 24.06 14.90 0.76
N VAL A 242 24.90 13.95 1.19
CA VAL A 242 25.94 13.34 0.36
C VAL A 242 25.32 12.21 -0.43
N VAL A 243 25.41 12.36 -1.73
CA VAL A 243 24.96 11.36 -2.69
C VAL A 243 26.01 10.26 -2.80
N HIS A 244 25.67 9.06 -2.32
CA HIS A 244 26.46 7.84 -2.50
C HIS A 244 25.94 7.07 -3.71
N GLU A 245 26.84 6.64 -4.57
CA GLU A 245 26.53 5.66 -5.61
C GLU A 245 26.92 4.29 -5.08
N ILE A 246 25.91 3.46 -4.79
CA ILE A 246 26.08 2.10 -4.30
C ILE A 246 25.79 1.16 -5.46
N GLU A 247 26.78 0.34 -5.81
CA GLU A 247 26.62 -0.80 -6.71
C GLU A 247 26.36 -2.04 -5.84
N HIS A 248 25.23 -2.72 -6.06
CA HIS A 248 24.98 -4.03 -5.46
C HIS A 248 24.52 -5.01 -6.53
N ASP A 249 25.00 -6.25 -6.42
CA ASP A 249 24.47 -7.38 -7.20
C ASP A 249 23.07 -7.69 -6.67
N ALA A 250 22.10 -7.80 -7.58
CA ALA A 250 20.71 -8.04 -7.25
C ALA A 250 20.12 -9.16 -8.10
N SER A 251 19.36 -10.03 -7.45
CA SER A 251 18.52 -11.04 -8.10
C SER A 251 17.14 -10.48 -8.47
N GLY A 252 16.70 -9.39 -7.82
CA GLY A 252 15.45 -8.68 -8.08
C GLY A 252 15.46 -7.27 -7.49
N GLU A 253 14.59 -6.39 -8.00
CA GLU A 253 14.30 -5.10 -7.35
C GLU A 253 12.91 -4.54 -7.69
N ALA A 254 12.21 -4.05 -6.66
CA ALA A 254 10.91 -3.40 -6.76
C ALA A 254 11.02 -1.90 -6.43
N TRP A 255 10.88 -1.04 -7.44
CA TRP A 255 10.91 0.43 -7.23
C TRP A 255 9.55 1.00 -6.83
N GLU A 256 9.51 2.02 -5.99
CA GLU A 256 8.26 2.74 -5.71
C GLU A 256 7.73 3.39 -6.99
N GLY A 257 6.53 2.99 -7.43
CA GLY A 257 5.92 3.44 -8.70
C GLY A 257 6.68 3.02 -9.99
N GLY A 258 7.85 2.39 -9.86
CA GLY A 258 8.67 1.92 -10.97
C GLY A 258 8.46 0.45 -11.32
N PRO A 259 9.25 -0.10 -12.25
CA PRO A 259 9.13 -1.50 -12.68
C PRO A 259 9.49 -2.48 -11.55
N VAL A 260 9.22 -3.76 -11.81
CA VAL A 260 9.87 -4.88 -11.12
C VAL A 260 11.00 -5.36 -12.02
N VAL A 261 12.20 -5.53 -11.47
CA VAL A 261 13.34 -6.13 -12.18
C VAL A 261 13.61 -7.50 -11.59
N LEU A 262 13.86 -8.51 -12.43
CA LEU A 262 14.05 -9.90 -12.02
C LEU A 262 15.19 -10.56 -12.80
N SER A 263 15.98 -11.38 -12.12
CA SER A 263 16.87 -12.37 -12.72
C SER A 263 16.06 -13.61 -13.13
N TRP A 264 16.19 -14.05 -14.38
CA TRP A 264 15.52 -15.24 -14.89
C TRP A 264 16.12 -16.54 -14.33
N GLU A 265 17.42 -16.54 -14.04
CA GLU A 265 18.07 -17.65 -13.35
C GLU A 265 17.40 -17.89 -11.99
N ASP A 266 17.23 -16.82 -11.21
CA ASP A 266 16.61 -16.87 -9.88
C ASP A 266 15.10 -17.11 -9.94
N ALA A 267 14.40 -16.52 -10.91
CA ALA A 267 12.96 -16.72 -11.08
C ALA A 267 12.58 -18.18 -11.45
N GLN A 268 13.55 -18.97 -11.93
CA GLN A 268 13.40 -20.40 -12.18
C GLN A 268 13.79 -21.27 -10.98
N MET A 269 14.51 -20.74 -10.00
CA MET A 269 14.89 -21.48 -8.79
C MET A 269 13.66 -21.76 -7.94
N THR A 270 13.05 -22.90 -8.21
CA THR A 270 11.75 -23.31 -7.68
C THR A 270 11.79 -24.76 -7.18
N ASP A 271 12.99 -25.34 -7.11
CA ASP A 271 13.23 -26.74 -6.74
C ASP A 271 12.87 -27.07 -5.29
N GLY A 272 12.55 -26.06 -4.48
CA GLY A 272 12.12 -26.18 -3.10
C GLY A 272 13.25 -26.59 -2.14
N SER A 273 14.50 -26.58 -2.62
CA SER A 273 15.67 -26.88 -1.79
C SER A 273 15.88 -25.79 -0.73
N ASP A 274 15.57 -24.53 -1.07
CA ASP A 274 15.58 -23.36 -0.20
C ASP A 274 14.20 -22.69 -0.14
N ALA A 275 13.94 -21.88 0.89
CA ALA A 275 12.67 -21.15 1.03
C ALA A 275 12.66 -19.85 0.20
N TYR A 276 13.33 -19.88 -0.95
CA TYR A 276 13.62 -18.72 -1.79
C TYR A 276 12.72 -18.70 -3.03
N ASN A 277 12.21 -17.51 -3.35
CA ASN A 277 11.45 -17.20 -4.54
C ASN A 277 11.47 -15.69 -4.81
N VAL A 278 12.40 -15.26 -5.65
CA VAL A 278 12.59 -13.83 -6.00
C VAL A 278 11.32 -13.17 -6.55
N VAL A 279 10.45 -13.90 -7.27
CA VAL A 279 9.21 -13.32 -7.79
C VAL A 279 8.24 -13.03 -6.66
N ILE A 280 8.05 -13.95 -5.72
CA ILE A 280 7.19 -13.70 -4.55
C ILE A 280 7.77 -12.57 -3.71
N HIS A 281 9.09 -12.54 -3.54
CA HIS A 281 9.83 -11.50 -2.83
C HIS A 281 9.51 -10.10 -3.38
N GLU A 282 9.82 -9.85 -4.65
CA GLU A 282 9.63 -8.53 -5.25
C GLU A 282 8.16 -8.08 -5.27
N PHE A 283 7.24 -9.03 -5.46
CA PHE A 283 5.82 -8.72 -5.45
C PHE A 283 5.27 -8.52 -4.02
N ALA A 284 5.89 -9.08 -2.98
CA ALA A 284 5.60 -8.72 -1.60
C ALA A 284 6.01 -7.27 -1.32
N HIS A 285 7.19 -6.83 -1.78
CA HIS A 285 7.60 -5.42 -1.72
C HIS A 285 6.61 -4.50 -2.42
N LYS A 286 6.10 -4.87 -3.61
CA LYS A 286 5.05 -4.07 -4.29
C LYS A 286 3.74 -3.96 -3.50
N ILE A 287 3.40 -4.98 -2.69
CA ILE A 287 2.22 -4.92 -1.81
C ILE A 287 2.51 -3.95 -0.66
N ASP A 288 3.68 -4.05 -0.05
CA ASP A 288 4.12 -3.23 1.08
C ASP A 288 4.18 -1.74 0.70
N MET A 289 4.75 -1.43 -0.46
CA MET A 289 4.87 -0.06 -0.98
C MET A 289 3.55 0.60 -1.39
N LEU A 290 2.40 -0.08 -1.29
CA LEU A 290 1.14 0.48 -1.80
C LEU A 290 0.67 1.71 -1.01
N ASN A 291 1.08 1.84 0.26
CA ASN A 291 0.77 2.97 1.16
C ASN A 291 1.94 3.91 1.44
N GLY A 292 3.10 3.71 0.79
CA GLY A 292 4.28 4.57 0.95
C GLY A 292 5.58 3.78 0.82
N GLU A 293 6.56 4.14 1.65
CA GLU A 293 7.81 3.39 1.78
C GLU A 293 7.53 1.98 2.35
N ALA A 294 8.29 0.99 1.89
CA ALA A 294 8.20 -0.37 2.39
C ALA A 294 8.69 -0.43 3.84
N ASP A 295 7.85 -0.90 4.77
CA ASP A 295 8.12 -0.94 6.21
C ASP A 295 7.71 -2.28 6.86
N GLY A 296 7.28 -3.27 6.07
CA GLY A 296 6.74 -4.54 6.55
C GLY A 296 5.29 -4.45 7.06
N HIS A 297 4.60 -3.32 6.86
CA HIS A 297 3.21 -3.09 7.24
C HIS A 297 2.32 -2.90 6.00
N PRO A 298 2.02 -4.00 5.28
CA PRO A 298 1.25 -3.94 4.05
C PRO A 298 -0.20 -3.47 4.31
N PRO A 299 -0.87 -2.90 3.30
CA PRO A 299 -2.16 -2.25 3.46
C PRO A 299 -3.26 -3.20 3.94
N LEU A 300 -3.87 -2.86 5.08
CA LEU A 300 -4.96 -3.65 5.65
C LEU A 300 -6.34 -3.18 5.16
N MET A 301 -6.90 -3.89 4.18
CA MET A 301 -8.25 -3.59 3.68
C MET A 301 -9.34 -4.32 4.48
N ARG A 302 -10.26 -3.55 5.08
CA ARG A 302 -11.37 -4.07 5.91
C ARG A 302 -12.17 -5.20 5.27
N ARG A 303 -12.38 -5.17 3.95
CA ARG A 303 -13.15 -6.20 3.22
C ARG A 303 -12.52 -7.60 3.28
N TRP A 304 -11.21 -7.68 3.44
CA TRP A 304 -10.45 -8.93 3.40
C TRP A 304 -9.87 -9.30 4.75
N HIS A 305 -9.37 -8.32 5.49
CA HIS A 305 -8.53 -8.56 6.66
C HIS A 305 -9.29 -8.42 7.98
N ALA A 306 -10.47 -7.78 8.03
CA ALA A 306 -11.20 -7.63 9.29
C ALA A 306 -11.46 -9.00 9.98
N PRO A 307 -11.21 -9.12 11.30
CA PRO A 307 -10.95 -8.05 12.26
C PRO A 307 -9.46 -7.67 12.44
N LEU A 308 -8.53 -8.19 11.65
CA LEU A 308 -7.11 -7.80 11.70
C LEU A 308 -6.96 -6.30 11.42
N ASP A 309 -6.30 -5.61 12.33
CA ASP A 309 -5.95 -4.19 12.23
C ASP A 309 -4.44 -3.99 12.40
N ALA A 310 -3.98 -2.75 12.23
CA ALA A 310 -2.57 -2.41 12.26
C ALA A 310 -1.91 -2.72 13.62
N GLN A 311 -2.64 -2.58 14.73
CA GLN A 311 -2.07 -2.90 16.05
C GLN A 311 -1.87 -4.41 16.18
N ALA A 312 -2.87 -5.21 15.83
CA ALA A 312 -2.75 -6.66 15.87
C ALA A 312 -1.69 -7.21 14.88
N TRP A 313 -1.42 -6.49 13.78
CA TRP A 313 -0.29 -6.77 12.89
C TRP A 313 1.03 -6.50 13.60
N ALA A 314 1.23 -5.27 14.08
CA ALA A 314 2.44 -4.84 14.79
C ALA A 314 2.77 -5.76 15.98
N ASP A 315 1.77 -6.11 16.78
CA ASP A 315 1.91 -6.98 17.96
C ASP A 315 2.48 -8.37 17.64
N VAL A 316 2.38 -8.84 16.39
CA VAL A 316 2.94 -10.13 15.97
C VAL A 316 4.16 -9.93 15.09
N PHE A 317 4.07 -9.06 14.09
CA PHE A 317 5.11 -8.84 13.10
C PHE A 317 6.35 -8.19 13.71
N ASP A 318 6.20 -7.06 14.39
CA ASP A 318 7.33 -6.31 14.94
C ASP A 318 8.03 -7.12 16.04
N HIS A 319 7.25 -7.82 16.86
CA HIS A 319 7.80 -8.73 17.87
C HIS A 319 8.56 -9.92 17.26
N ALA A 320 8.07 -10.48 16.15
CA ALA A 320 8.76 -11.55 15.45
C ALA A 320 10.05 -11.06 14.79
N TYR A 321 10.03 -9.85 14.20
CA TYR A 321 11.19 -9.20 13.61
C TYR A 321 12.27 -8.91 14.66
N ASP A 322 11.92 -8.26 15.77
CA ASP A 322 12.84 -8.00 16.89
C ASP A 322 13.51 -9.28 17.41
N HIS A 323 12.72 -10.35 17.55
CA HIS A 323 13.23 -11.65 17.98
C HIS A 323 14.15 -12.30 16.92
N PHE A 324 13.83 -12.15 15.64
CA PHE A 324 14.65 -12.61 14.54
C PHE A 324 16.00 -11.88 14.48
N CYS A 325 16.00 -10.54 14.55
CA CYS A 325 17.23 -9.74 14.62
C CYS A 325 18.10 -10.16 15.81
N ALA A 326 17.51 -10.30 17.00
CA ALA A 326 18.25 -10.77 18.17
C ALA A 326 18.83 -12.19 18.01
N LYS A 327 18.14 -13.08 17.28
CA LYS A 327 18.62 -14.43 16.95
C LYS A 327 19.82 -14.35 16.01
N VAL A 328 19.77 -13.51 14.97
CA VAL A 328 20.86 -13.29 14.01
C VAL A 328 22.09 -12.67 14.68
N ASP A 329 21.90 -11.62 15.49
CA ASP A 329 22.97 -10.93 16.23
C ASP A 329 23.71 -11.84 17.22
N ALA A 330 22.99 -12.82 17.78
CA ALA A 330 23.57 -13.77 18.71
C ALA A 330 24.44 -14.87 18.04
N VAL A 331 24.47 -14.94 16.71
CA VAL A 331 25.21 -15.97 15.97
C VAL A 331 26.72 -15.65 15.98
N PRO A 332 27.56 -16.51 16.59
CA PRO A 332 29.00 -16.30 16.53
C PRO A 332 29.52 -16.46 15.11
N GLU A 333 30.47 -15.62 14.69
CA GLU A 333 31.09 -15.62 13.35
C GLU A 333 31.48 -17.03 12.85
N ARG A 334 32.09 -17.85 13.72
CA ARG A 334 32.49 -19.25 13.42
C ARG A 334 31.32 -20.18 13.02
N ARG A 335 30.07 -19.80 13.29
CA ARG A 335 28.85 -20.55 12.95
C ARG A 335 28.05 -19.88 11.83
N TRP A 336 28.45 -18.70 11.36
CA TRP A 336 27.68 -17.90 10.40
C TRP A 336 27.31 -18.67 9.14
N THR A 337 28.31 -19.20 8.41
CA THR A 337 28.09 -19.97 7.16
C THR A 337 27.17 -21.17 7.34
N ARG A 338 27.15 -21.77 8.53
CA ARG A 338 26.23 -22.88 8.83
C ARG A 338 24.83 -22.37 9.13
N PHE A 339 24.74 -21.31 9.92
CA PHE A 339 23.48 -20.66 10.28
C PHE A 339 22.75 -20.16 9.03
N GLU A 340 23.44 -19.43 8.17
CA GLU A 340 22.92 -18.94 6.89
C GLU A 340 22.32 -20.07 6.04
N ARG A 341 23.11 -21.10 5.74
CA ARG A 341 22.65 -22.24 4.92
C ARG A 341 21.52 -23.08 5.55
N GLU A 342 21.43 -23.15 6.88
CA GLU A 342 20.43 -23.99 7.56
C GLU A 342 19.19 -23.20 8.01
N SER A 343 19.19 -21.87 7.88
CA SER A 343 18.07 -21.04 8.31
C SER A 343 16.94 -21.08 7.29
N LEU A 344 15.71 -21.19 7.80
CA LEU A 344 14.51 -21.13 6.95
C LEU A 344 14.28 -19.72 6.41
N ILE A 345 14.46 -18.72 7.27
CA ILE A 345 14.42 -17.30 6.93
C ILE A 345 15.86 -16.85 6.78
N ASP A 346 16.21 -16.36 5.59
CA ASP A 346 17.55 -15.88 5.28
C ASP A 346 17.97 -14.78 6.27
N PRO A 347 19.18 -14.82 6.86
CA PRO A 347 19.66 -13.76 7.76
C PRO A 347 19.61 -12.35 7.17
N TYR A 348 19.65 -12.20 5.84
CA TYR A 348 19.42 -10.95 5.12
C TYR A 348 18.12 -10.25 5.54
N ALA A 349 17.10 -11.02 5.90
CA ALA A 349 15.83 -10.50 6.40
C ALA A 349 15.98 -9.61 7.65
N ALA A 350 17.12 -9.64 8.35
CA ALA A 350 17.39 -8.76 9.50
C ALA A 350 17.73 -7.32 9.08
N ASP A 351 18.10 -7.08 7.82
CA ASP A 351 18.55 -5.78 7.35
C ASP A 351 17.44 -4.72 7.39
N HIS A 352 16.20 -5.11 7.10
CA HIS A 352 15.04 -4.21 7.14
C HIS A 352 13.72 -4.97 7.38
N PRO A 353 12.73 -4.37 8.08
CA PRO A 353 11.41 -4.96 8.24
C PRO A 353 10.71 -5.35 6.93
N SER A 354 10.91 -4.58 5.85
CA SER A 354 10.36 -4.92 4.53
C SER A 354 10.96 -6.21 3.97
N GLU A 355 12.28 -6.41 4.12
CA GLU A 355 12.94 -7.66 3.72
C GLU A 355 12.45 -8.83 4.55
N PHE A 356 12.25 -8.62 5.86
CA PHE A 356 11.63 -9.62 6.71
C PHE A 356 10.24 -10.02 6.23
N PHE A 357 9.41 -9.06 5.83
CA PHE A 357 8.10 -9.33 5.26
C PHE A 357 8.19 -10.12 3.94
N ALA A 358 9.09 -9.73 3.03
CA ALA A 358 9.28 -10.39 1.75
C ALA A 358 9.77 -11.84 1.92
N VAL A 359 10.83 -12.06 2.71
CA VAL A 359 11.40 -13.40 2.97
C VAL A 359 10.41 -14.31 3.72
N CYS A 360 9.64 -13.78 4.67
CA CYS A 360 8.60 -14.56 5.31
C CYS A 360 7.45 -14.91 4.35
N SER A 361 7.17 -14.06 3.36
CA SER A 361 6.19 -14.34 2.31
C SER A 361 6.66 -15.45 1.37
N GLU A 362 7.96 -15.48 1.03
CA GLU A 362 8.57 -16.61 0.32
C GLU A 362 8.40 -17.91 1.12
N ALA A 363 8.79 -17.90 2.40
CA ALA A 363 8.67 -19.07 3.27
C ALA A 363 7.23 -19.59 3.40
N LEU A 364 6.23 -18.69 3.48
CA LEU A 364 4.82 -19.05 3.52
C LEU A 364 4.39 -19.88 2.30
N PHE A 365 4.84 -19.51 1.10
CA PHE A 365 4.39 -20.16 -0.13
C PHE A 365 5.29 -21.33 -0.56
N VAL A 366 6.60 -21.21 -0.37
CA VAL A 366 7.60 -22.20 -0.83
C VAL A 366 7.79 -23.34 0.18
N LYS A 367 7.89 -23.02 1.48
CA LYS A 367 8.07 -24.02 2.56
C LYS A 367 7.07 -23.85 3.71
N PRO A 368 5.74 -23.88 3.42
CA PRO A 368 4.72 -23.56 4.40
C PRO A 368 4.76 -24.39 5.67
N GLN A 369 5.02 -25.70 5.57
CA GLN A 369 5.03 -26.59 6.74
C GLN A 369 6.23 -26.30 7.65
N ALA A 370 7.40 -26.00 7.08
CA ALA A 370 8.56 -25.60 7.87
C ALA A 370 8.34 -24.24 8.53
N PHE A 371 7.71 -23.31 7.80
CA PHE A 371 7.41 -21.98 8.31
C PHE A 371 6.38 -21.99 9.44
N GLU A 372 5.33 -22.81 9.33
CA GLU A 372 4.37 -22.98 10.44
C GLU A 372 5.02 -23.64 11.66
N ALA A 373 5.93 -24.60 11.45
CA ALA A 373 6.62 -25.28 12.53
C ALA A 373 7.59 -24.37 13.30
N GLU A 374 8.34 -23.50 12.60
CA GLU A 374 9.34 -22.61 13.23
C GLU A 374 8.73 -21.28 13.71
N TYR A 375 7.81 -20.69 12.94
CA TYR A 375 7.20 -19.37 13.22
C TYR A 375 5.66 -19.44 13.18
N PRO A 376 5.00 -20.20 14.07
CA PRO A 376 3.57 -20.48 13.98
C PRO A 376 2.66 -19.24 14.10
N GLU A 377 3.05 -18.23 14.88
CA GLU A 377 2.27 -16.99 15.01
C GLU A 377 2.38 -16.11 13.76
N LEU A 378 3.60 -15.97 13.23
CA LEU A 378 3.86 -15.22 12.00
C LEU A 378 3.24 -15.91 10.78
N TYR A 379 3.31 -17.24 10.71
CA TYR A 379 2.59 -18.04 9.72
C TYR A 379 1.10 -17.69 9.71
N ARG A 380 0.44 -17.71 10.88
CA ARG A 380 -0.99 -17.40 10.97
C ARG A 380 -1.31 -15.96 10.63
N LEU A 381 -0.41 -15.01 10.94
CA LEU A 381 -0.55 -13.61 10.54
C LEU A 381 -0.55 -13.46 9.01
N LEU A 382 0.49 -13.99 8.35
CA LEU A 382 0.63 -13.89 6.90
C LEU A 382 -0.44 -14.70 6.15
N ALA A 383 -0.78 -15.90 6.65
CA ALA A 383 -1.89 -16.70 6.12
C ALA A 383 -3.23 -15.95 6.19
N ARG A 384 -3.48 -15.18 7.25
CA ARG A 384 -4.68 -14.31 7.36
C ARG A 384 -4.64 -13.12 6.41
N TYR A 385 -3.47 -12.54 6.19
CA TYR A 385 -3.30 -11.44 5.23
C TYR A 385 -3.54 -11.90 3.80
N TYR A 386 -2.81 -12.92 3.35
CA TYR A 386 -2.96 -13.49 2.01
C TYR A 386 -4.23 -14.30 1.83
N ARG A 387 -4.92 -14.61 2.94
CA ARG A 387 -6.14 -15.43 3.01
C ARG A 387 -5.93 -16.79 2.36
N GLN A 388 -4.77 -17.38 2.64
CA GLN A 388 -4.30 -18.66 2.11
C GLN A 388 -3.68 -19.47 3.25
N ASP A 389 -3.89 -20.78 3.25
CA ASP A 389 -3.31 -21.71 4.23
C ASP A 389 -2.50 -22.80 3.50
N PRO A 390 -1.31 -22.47 2.95
CA PRO A 390 -0.55 -23.44 2.16
C PRO A 390 -0.02 -24.62 2.99
N ALA A 391 0.08 -24.49 4.32
CA ALA A 391 0.46 -25.57 5.23
C ALA A 391 -0.73 -26.48 5.56
N ARG A 392 -1.96 -26.04 5.26
CA ARG A 392 -3.22 -26.75 5.51
C ARG A 392 -3.42 -27.06 7.00
N VAL A 393 -3.09 -26.11 7.88
CA VAL A 393 -3.29 -26.24 9.34
C VAL A 393 -4.74 -26.01 9.78
N GLY A 394 -5.64 -25.73 8.83
CA GLY A 394 -7.08 -25.65 9.06
C GLY A 394 -7.58 -24.23 9.29
N LEU A 395 -6.90 -23.22 8.73
CA LEU A 395 -7.37 -21.83 8.76
C LEU A 395 -8.55 -21.67 7.81
N THR A 396 -9.61 -21.04 8.32
CA THR A 396 -10.82 -20.76 7.53
C THR A 396 -10.92 -19.27 7.22
N PHE A 397 -11.15 -18.95 5.96
CA PHE A 397 -11.35 -17.58 5.49
C PHE A 397 -12.79 -17.38 5.03
N THR A 398 -13.44 -16.30 5.48
CA THR A 398 -14.81 -15.96 5.05
C THR A 398 -14.83 -15.69 3.54
N PRO A 399 -15.68 -16.33 2.72
CA PRO A 399 -15.73 -16.07 1.27
C PRO A 399 -15.91 -14.57 0.97
N VAL A 400 -15.21 -14.07 -0.06
CA VAL A 400 -15.26 -12.66 -0.51
C VAL A 400 -16.49 -12.40 -1.36
#